data_AF-A0A412UK83-F1
#
_entry.id   AF-A0A412UK83-F1
#
_cell.length_a   1.000
_cell.length_b   1.000
_cell.length_c   1.000
_cell.angle_alpha   90.00
_cell.angle_beta   90.00
_cell.angle_gamma   90.00
#
_symmetry.space_group_name_H-M   'P 1'
#
loop_
_entity.id
_entity.type
_entity.pdbx_description
1 polymer ?
#
loop_
_entity_poly.entity_id
_entity_poly.type
_entity_poly.pdbx_seq_one_letter_code
_entity_poly.pdbx_strand_id
1 'polypeptide(L)'
;MDNFSVRSERNFHNLIVKPKQMHLLDKPNGYASAMVKSSLSHQMRFTVQKLEEELCAAGNPHVLQIKLLGDDSREPSGWKLFADGTCVADGSGAFARECFYERAEVFLDLCRDAVEAAGLRQWSEREYELLSAARGIAGGVDERRRCHSGVHSLHAAPQITRCQKTGTCICL
;
A
#
# COMPACT_ATOMS: atom_id res chain seq x y z
N MET A 1 14.85 -48.15 -36.94
CA MET A 1 13.52 -48.28 -36.31
C MET A 1 13.65 -47.84 -34.86
N ASP A 2 13.34 -46.55 -34.70
CA ASP A 2 12.51 -45.96 -33.66
C ASP A 2 12.92 -46.11 -32.19
N ASN A 3 13.55 -45.01 -31.78
CA ASN A 3 13.96 -44.59 -30.44
C ASN A 3 12.82 -44.74 -29.43
N PHE A 4 13.03 -45.52 -28.37
CA PHE A 4 12.11 -45.61 -27.24
C PHE A 4 12.03 -44.25 -26.55
N SER A 5 10.93 -43.53 -26.80
CA SER A 5 10.58 -42.30 -26.11
C SER A 5 10.28 -42.62 -24.65
N VAL A 6 11.31 -42.52 -23.80
CA VAL A 6 11.17 -42.52 -22.35
C VAL A 6 10.46 -41.22 -21.97
N ARG A 7 9.12 -41.27 -21.89
CA ARG A 7 8.35 -40.28 -21.12
C ARG A 7 8.80 -40.41 -19.67
N SER A 8 9.72 -39.55 -19.25
CA SER A 8 9.89 -39.26 -17.83
C SER A 8 8.52 -38.83 -17.29
N GLU A 9 7.89 -39.72 -16.52
CA GLU A 9 6.81 -39.35 -15.62
C GLU A 9 7.36 -38.29 -14.68
N ARG A 10 7.05 -37.03 -14.98
CA ARG A 10 7.29 -35.93 -14.05
C ARG A 10 6.30 -36.13 -12.91
N ASN A 11 6.76 -36.80 -11.87
CA ASN A 11 6.08 -36.90 -10.60
C ASN A 11 6.02 -35.49 -9.99
N PHE A 12 4.98 -34.72 -10.37
CA PHE A 12 4.57 -33.52 -9.65
C PHE A 12 3.90 -33.96 -8.35
N HIS A 13 4.69 -34.56 -7.45
CA HIS A 13 4.25 -34.81 -6.09
C HIS A 13 4.21 -33.47 -5.36
N ASN A 14 3.11 -32.75 -5.59
CA ASN A 14 2.31 -32.11 -4.55
C ASN A 14 3.08 -31.69 -3.29
N LEU A 15 3.93 -30.69 -3.42
CA LEU A 15 3.92 -29.62 -2.43
C LEU A 15 2.73 -28.71 -2.76
N ILE A 16 1.49 -29.23 -2.61
CA ILE A 16 0.28 -28.39 -2.58
C ILE A 16 0.31 -27.66 -1.23
N VAL A 17 1.29 -26.79 -1.03
CA VAL A 17 1.14 -25.71 -0.08
C VAL A 17 0.15 -24.79 -0.76
N LYS A 18 -1.09 -24.73 -0.26
CA LYS A 18 -2.05 -23.72 -0.70
C LYS A 18 -1.34 -22.38 -0.59
N PRO A 19 -1.15 -21.62 -1.68
CA PRO A 19 -0.51 -20.31 -1.59
C PRO A 19 -1.28 -19.49 -0.56
N LYS A 20 -0.57 -18.88 0.39
CA LYS A 20 -1.18 -17.94 1.33
C LYS A 20 -1.84 -16.86 0.49
N GLN A 21 -3.16 -16.69 0.64
CA GLN A 21 -3.91 -15.71 -0.13
C GLN A 21 -3.92 -14.39 0.63
N MET A 22 -3.71 -13.29 -0.08
CA MET A 22 -3.87 -11.97 0.49
C MET A 22 -5.36 -11.67 0.72
N HIS A 23 -5.65 -11.08 1.86
CA HIS A 23 -6.89 -10.38 2.13
C HIS A 23 -6.87 -9.05 1.34
N LEU A 24 -7.83 -8.88 0.44
CA LEU A 24 -7.89 -7.73 -0.46
C LEU A 24 -8.89 -6.70 0.09
N LEU A 25 -8.43 -5.46 0.21
CA LEU A 25 -9.26 -4.32 0.56
C LEU A 25 -10.15 -3.92 -0.63
N ASP A 26 -9.56 -3.88 -1.83
CA ASP A 26 -10.32 -3.76 -3.08
C ASP A 26 -10.67 -5.15 -3.62
N LYS A 27 -11.91 -5.60 -3.36
CA LYS A 27 -12.36 -6.94 -3.75
C LYS A 27 -12.60 -7.02 -5.27
N PRO A 28 -12.16 -8.11 -5.93
CA PRO A 28 -12.49 -8.37 -7.32
C PRO A 28 -13.95 -8.80 -7.48
N ASN A 29 -14.53 -8.44 -8.63
CA ASN A 29 -15.91 -8.75 -9.03
C ASN A 29 -15.98 -9.73 -10.22
N GLY A 30 -14.84 -10.30 -10.62
CA GLY A 30 -14.71 -11.21 -11.75
C GLY A 30 -13.26 -11.57 -12.04
N TYR A 31 -13.03 -12.43 -13.04
CA TYR A 31 -11.69 -12.93 -13.36
C TYR A 31 -10.71 -11.82 -13.79
N ALA A 32 -11.14 -10.94 -14.70
CA ALA A 32 -10.30 -9.84 -15.18
C ALA A 32 -9.92 -8.87 -14.05
N SER A 33 -10.86 -8.53 -13.16
CA SER A 33 -10.56 -7.66 -12.02
C SER A 33 -9.70 -8.38 -10.98
N ALA A 34 -9.80 -9.70 -10.81
CA ALA A 34 -8.91 -10.46 -9.95
C ALA A 34 -7.44 -10.39 -10.39
N MET A 35 -7.16 -10.41 -11.69
CA MET A 35 -5.78 -10.33 -12.21
C MET A 35 -5.07 -9.03 -11.79
N VAL A 36 -5.79 -7.92 -11.81
CA VAL A 36 -5.27 -6.59 -11.45
C VAL A 36 -5.28 -6.40 -9.93
N LYS A 37 -6.42 -6.66 -9.29
CA LYS A 37 -6.64 -6.35 -7.87
C LYS A 37 -5.91 -7.30 -6.92
N SER A 38 -5.50 -8.49 -7.36
CA SER A 38 -4.67 -9.39 -6.54
C SER A 38 -3.22 -8.91 -6.37
N SER A 39 -2.81 -7.88 -7.13
CA SER A 39 -1.48 -7.30 -7.03
C SER A 39 -1.27 -6.58 -5.69
N LEU A 40 -0.11 -6.80 -5.06
CA LEU A 40 0.29 -6.09 -3.85
C LEU A 40 0.37 -4.58 -4.09
N SER A 41 0.96 -4.18 -5.20
CA SER A 41 1.06 -2.77 -5.59
C SER A 41 -0.30 -2.08 -5.77
N HIS A 42 -1.32 -2.82 -6.23
CA HIS A 42 -2.68 -2.31 -6.39
C HIS A 42 -3.31 -2.11 -5.02
N GLN A 43 -3.27 -3.13 -4.16
CA GLN A 43 -3.85 -3.06 -2.83
C GLN A 43 -3.21 -1.96 -1.98
N MET A 44 -1.89 -1.76 -2.06
CA MET A 44 -1.20 -0.67 -1.36
C MET A 44 -1.65 0.72 -1.83
N ARG A 45 -1.76 0.94 -3.15
CA ARG A 45 -2.27 2.22 -3.69
C ARG A 45 -3.72 2.46 -3.30
N PHE A 46 -4.57 1.45 -3.44
CA PHE A 46 -5.97 1.53 -3.06
C PHE A 46 -6.13 1.81 -1.55
N THR A 47 -5.29 1.21 -0.71
CA THR A 47 -5.29 1.47 0.73
C THR A 47 -5.04 2.93 1.04
N VAL A 48 -4.05 3.54 0.40
CA VAL A 48 -3.72 4.96 0.60
C VAL A 48 -4.81 5.89 0.06
N GLN A 49 -5.42 5.55 -1.09
CA GLN A 49 -6.58 6.28 -1.60
C GLN A 49 -7.76 6.22 -0.62
N LYS A 50 -8.08 5.03 -0.10
CA LYS A 50 -9.15 4.85 0.88
C LYS A 50 -8.86 5.62 2.16
N LEU A 51 -7.61 5.61 2.64
CA LEU A 51 -7.22 6.36 3.83
C LEU A 51 -7.39 7.87 3.64
N GLU A 52 -7.01 8.41 2.48
CA GLU A 52 -7.22 9.83 2.17
C GLU A 52 -8.71 10.21 2.16
N GLU A 53 -9.55 9.37 1.58
CA GLU A 53 -11.01 9.53 1.64
C GLU A 53 -11.52 9.53 3.08
N GLU A 54 -11.02 8.62 3.94
CA GLU A 54 -11.35 8.53 5.36
C GLU A 54 -10.89 9.77 6.16
N LEU A 55 -9.72 10.34 5.83
CA LEU A 55 -9.20 11.56 6.46
C LEU A 55 -10.01 12.80 6.04
N CYS A 56 -10.31 12.93 4.75
CA CYS A 56 -11.15 14.00 4.23
C CYS A 56 -12.55 13.97 4.85
N ALA A 57 -13.13 12.78 4.93
CA ALA A 57 -14.39 12.47 5.59
C ALA A 57 -14.46 12.89 7.07
N ALA A 58 -13.35 12.71 7.79
CA ALA A 58 -13.24 13.04 9.21
C ALA A 58 -13.02 14.55 9.47
N GLY A 59 -12.95 15.38 8.42
CA GLY A 59 -12.64 16.81 8.55
C GLY A 59 -11.16 17.08 8.84
N ASN A 60 -10.28 16.10 8.61
CA ASN A 60 -8.82 16.23 8.74
C ASN A 60 -8.13 15.89 7.42
N PRO A 61 -8.36 16.67 6.35
CA PRO A 61 -7.91 16.30 5.01
C PRO A 61 -6.39 16.39 4.90
N HIS A 62 -5.76 15.31 4.43
CA HIS A 62 -4.34 15.25 4.09
C HIS A 62 -4.17 14.65 2.71
N VAL A 63 -3.23 15.18 1.94
CA VAL A 63 -2.91 14.65 0.60
C VAL A 63 -1.90 13.52 0.78
N LEU A 64 -2.33 12.30 0.51
CA LEU A 64 -1.49 11.12 0.66
C LEU A 64 -0.91 10.67 -0.69
N GLN A 65 0.28 10.06 -0.62
CA GLN A 65 0.91 9.43 -1.75
C GLN A 65 1.74 8.25 -1.28
N ILE A 66 1.70 7.14 -2.02
CA ILE A 66 2.62 6.02 -1.81
C ILE A 66 3.55 5.86 -2.99
N LYS A 67 4.84 5.84 -2.69
CA LYS A 67 5.89 5.50 -3.66
C LYS A 67 6.27 4.06 -3.45
N LEU A 68 6.05 3.24 -4.46
CA LEU A 68 6.50 1.85 -4.49
C LEU A 68 7.91 1.78 -5.08
N LEU A 69 8.75 0.92 -4.51
CA LEU A 69 10.14 0.71 -4.88
C LEU A 69 10.30 -0.68 -5.49
N GLY A 70 11.16 -0.82 -6.49
CA GLY A 70 11.39 -2.08 -7.21
C GLY A 70 11.02 -1.96 -8.68
N ASP A 71 11.46 -2.95 -9.46
CA ASP A 71 11.18 -3.11 -10.88
C ASP A 71 9.87 -3.87 -11.15
N ASP A 72 9.52 -4.81 -10.27
CA ASP A 72 8.25 -5.53 -10.35
C ASP A 72 7.08 -4.60 -9.97
N SER A 73 6.33 -4.24 -11.01
CA SER A 73 5.12 -3.42 -10.90
C SER A 73 4.02 -4.05 -10.04
N ARG A 74 3.99 -5.38 -9.88
CA ARG A 74 2.99 -6.10 -9.08
C ARG A 74 3.44 -6.31 -7.64
N GLU A 75 4.72 -6.60 -7.47
CA GLU A 75 5.30 -6.96 -6.18
C GLU A 75 6.47 -6.03 -5.82
N PRO A 76 6.18 -4.87 -5.21
CA PRO A 76 7.23 -3.93 -4.88
C PRO A 76 8.20 -4.52 -3.86
N SER A 77 9.48 -4.21 -3.99
CA SER A 77 10.53 -4.56 -3.01
C SER A 77 10.41 -3.75 -1.71
N GLY A 78 9.83 -2.54 -1.79
CA GLY A 78 9.67 -1.63 -0.67
C GLY A 78 8.70 -0.50 -0.99
N TRP A 79 8.44 0.35 -0.01
CA TRP A 79 7.49 1.44 -0.15
C TRP A 79 7.83 2.61 0.77
N LYS A 80 7.34 3.79 0.40
CA LYS A 80 7.35 5.02 1.20
C LYS A 80 6.00 5.69 1.14
N LEU A 81 5.43 5.97 2.31
CA LEU A 81 4.19 6.74 2.47
C LEU A 81 4.54 8.20 2.71
N PHE A 82 3.88 9.07 1.96
CA PHE A 82 3.95 10.51 2.08
C PHE A 82 2.58 11.07 2.43
N ALA A 83 2.59 12.09 3.28
CA ALA A 83 1.44 12.90 3.62
C ALA A 83 1.85 14.37 3.53
N ASP A 84 1.11 15.14 2.72
CA ASP A 84 1.40 16.54 2.40
C ASP A 84 2.84 16.80 1.92
N GLY A 85 3.36 15.83 1.17
CA GLY A 85 4.74 15.83 0.67
C GLY A 85 5.81 15.42 1.69
N THR A 86 5.44 15.14 2.94
CA THR A 86 6.36 14.65 3.99
C THR A 86 6.35 13.13 4.03
N CYS A 87 7.53 12.49 4.01
CA CYS A 87 7.63 11.04 4.21
C CYS A 87 7.30 10.70 5.67
N VAL A 88 6.22 9.95 5.90
CA VAL A 88 5.71 9.61 7.24
C VAL A 88 5.99 8.16 7.64
N ALA A 89 6.13 7.26 6.67
CA ALA A 89 6.53 5.88 6.90
C ALA A 89 7.24 5.28 5.69
N ASP A 90 8.04 4.25 5.93
CA ASP A 90 8.62 3.40 4.90
C ASP A 90 8.70 1.96 5.39
N GLY A 91 8.85 1.03 4.45
CA GLY A 91 8.94 -0.39 4.78
C GLY A 91 9.29 -1.26 3.59
N SER A 92 9.48 -2.55 3.86
CA SER A 92 9.70 -3.55 2.82
C SER A 92 8.38 -4.01 2.20
N GLY A 93 8.45 -4.49 0.97
CA GLY A 93 7.31 -5.12 0.30
C GLY A 93 6.91 -6.44 0.94
N ALA A 94 7.90 -7.20 1.44
CA ALA A 94 7.64 -8.42 2.20
C ALA A 94 6.80 -8.15 3.46
N PHE A 95 7.10 -7.07 4.18
CA PHE A 95 6.31 -6.65 5.33
C PHE A 95 4.89 -6.25 4.93
N ALA A 96 4.74 -5.41 3.89
CA ALA A 96 3.41 -5.03 3.39
C ALA A 96 2.58 -6.26 2.99
N ARG A 97 3.21 -7.25 2.35
CA ARG A 97 2.57 -8.52 1.97
C ARG A 97 2.10 -9.31 3.18
N GLU A 98 2.91 -9.40 4.23
CA GLU A 98 2.48 -10.06 5.49
C GLU A 98 1.29 -9.35 6.12
N CYS A 99 1.21 -8.02 6.08
CA CYS A 99 0.02 -7.28 6.54
C CYS A 99 -1.24 -7.78 5.80
N PHE A 100 -1.19 -7.84 4.46
CA PHE A 100 -2.33 -8.32 3.67
C PHE A 100 -2.60 -9.81 3.85
N TYR A 101 -1.62 -10.61 4.20
CA TYR A 101 -1.84 -12.01 4.56
C TYR A 101 -2.49 -12.19 5.93
N GLU A 102 -2.31 -11.25 6.84
CA GLU A 102 -3.01 -11.23 8.11
C GLU A 102 -4.45 -10.79 7.88
N ARG A 103 -4.66 -9.53 7.46
CA ARG A 103 -5.96 -8.95 7.12
C ARG A 103 -5.79 -7.73 6.21
N ALA A 104 -6.81 -7.43 5.41
CA ALA A 104 -6.76 -6.30 4.47
C ALA A 104 -6.57 -4.94 5.18
N GLU A 105 -7.06 -4.83 6.41
CA GLU A 105 -7.02 -3.58 7.17
C GLU A 105 -5.67 -3.33 7.87
N VAL A 106 -4.82 -4.34 8.07
CA VAL A 106 -3.56 -4.17 8.84
C VAL A 106 -2.65 -3.15 8.18
N PHE A 107 -2.53 -3.18 6.85
CA PHE A 107 -1.75 -2.17 6.11
C PHE A 107 -2.42 -0.79 6.12
N LEU A 108 -3.75 -0.73 6.15
CA LEU A 108 -4.52 0.52 6.24
C LEU A 108 -4.31 1.19 7.59
N ASP A 109 -4.45 0.44 8.67
CA ASP A 109 -4.28 0.92 10.05
C ASP A 109 -2.84 1.38 10.28
N LEU A 110 -1.85 0.63 9.77
CA LEU A 110 -0.44 1.05 9.74
C LEU A 110 -0.26 2.43 9.08
N CYS A 111 -0.87 2.64 7.92
CA CYS A 111 -0.77 3.91 7.20
C CYS A 111 -1.46 5.04 7.97
N ARG A 112 -2.61 4.76 8.61
CA ARG A 112 -3.33 5.73 9.44
C ARG A 112 -2.49 6.16 10.63
N ASP A 113 -1.96 5.21 11.39
CA ASP A 113 -1.11 5.45 12.55
C ASP A 113 0.12 6.29 12.18
N ALA A 114 0.72 6.04 11.01
CA ALA A 114 1.86 6.81 10.53
C ALA A 114 1.50 8.27 10.23
N VAL A 115 0.35 8.53 9.61
CA VAL A 115 -0.13 9.89 9.33
C VAL A 115 -0.44 10.64 10.63
N GLU A 116 -1.13 9.98 11.57
CA GLU A 116 -1.46 10.57 12.87
C GLU A 116 -0.20 10.89 13.69
N ALA A 117 0.75 9.95 13.75
CA ALA A 117 1.99 10.12 14.49
C ALA A 117 2.93 11.19 13.88
N ALA A 118 2.75 11.54 12.61
CA ALA A 118 3.56 12.56 11.95
C ALA A 118 3.28 13.99 12.47
N GLY A 119 2.17 14.23 13.17
CA GLY A 119 1.85 15.53 13.76
C GLY A 119 1.77 16.65 12.73
N LEU A 120 1.18 16.36 11.57
CA LEU A 120 1.11 17.28 10.44
C LEU A 120 0.21 18.47 10.77
N ARG A 121 0.46 19.59 10.08
CA ARG A 121 -0.41 20.77 10.20
C ARG A 121 -1.77 20.48 9.59
N GLN A 122 -2.81 21.09 10.17
CA GLN A 122 -4.13 21.10 9.55
C GLN A 122 -4.15 22.10 8.40
N TRP A 123 -4.78 21.70 7.30
CA TRP A 123 -4.94 22.54 6.11
C TRP A 123 -6.36 23.11 6.06
N SER A 124 -6.48 24.34 5.58
CA SER A 124 -7.78 24.83 5.13
C SER A 124 -8.21 24.06 3.88
N GLU A 125 -9.53 24.02 3.62
CA GLU A 125 -10.10 23.37 2.43
C GLU A 125 -9.40 23.84 1.14
N ARG A 126 -9.18 25.15 1.01
CA ARG A 126 -8.48 25.75 -0.14
C ARG A 126 -7.04 25.27 -0.30
N GLU A 127 -6.29 25.13 0.78
CA GLU A 127 -4.90 24.66 0.71
C GLU A 127 -4.83 23.18 0.40
N TYR A 128 -5.74 22.38 0.97
CA TYR A 128 -5.88 20.96 0.64
C TYR A 128 -6.22 20.77 -0.84
N GLU A 129 -7.17 21.53 -1.38
CA GLU A 129 -7.51 21.50 -2.81
C GLU A 129 -6.30 21.84 -3.68
N LEU A 130 -5.54 22.87 -3.31
CA LEU A 130 -4.33 23.27 -4.02
C LEU A 130 -3.27 22.16 -4.02
N LEU A 131 -3.02 21.52 -2.87
CA LEU A 131 -2.09 20.41 -2.77
C LEU A 131 -2.56 19.18 -3.56
N SER A 132 -3.85 18.88 -3.51
CA SER A 132 -4.44 17.76 -4.24
C SER A 132 -4.31 17.97 -5.75
N ALA A 133 -4.59 19.18 -6.24
CA ALA A 133 -4.37 19.57 -7.63
C ALA A 133 -2.88 19.49 -8.03
N ALA A 134 -1.98 20.00 -7.18
CA ALA A 134 -0.54 19.93 -7.41
C ALA A 134 -0.05 18.48 -7.51
N ARG A 135 -0.54 17.57 -6.65
CA ARG A 135 -0.26 16.13 -6.74
C ARG A 135 -0.75 15.55 -8.08
N GLY A 136 -1.95 15.91 -8.54
CA GLY A 136 -2.47 15.45 -9.83
C GLY A 136 -1.56 15.80 -11.01
N ILE A 137 -0.97 17.00 -10.99
CA ILE A 137 -0.01 17.46 -12.00
C ILE A 137 1.33 16.73 -11.87
N ALA A 138 1.87 16.61 -10.64
CA ALA A 138 3.13 15.92 -10.38
C ALA A 138 3.06 14.41 -10.61
N GLY A 139 1.88 13.81 -10.45
CA GLY A 139 1.60 12.39 -10.62
C GLY A 139 1.31 11.95 -12.05
N GLY A 140 1.11 12.89 -12.98
CA GLY A 140 0.95 12.61 -14.41
C GLY A 140 -0.07 11.50 -14.71
N VAL A 141 -1.36 11.83 -14.58
CA VAL A 141 -2.53 11.07 -15.09
C VAL A 141 -2.84 9.74 -14.37
N ASP A 142 -3.64 9.78 -13.29
CA ASP A 142 -4.65 8.72 -13.04
C ASP A 142 -5.78 9.28 -12.16
N GLU A 143 -6.85 9.71 -12.81
CA GLU A 143 -7.99 10.38 -12.20
C GLU A 143 -9.18 9.40 -12.18
N ARG A 144 -9.47 8.80 -11.02
CA ARG A 144 -10.84 8.33 -10.73
C ARG A 144 -11.15 8.06 -9.26
N ARG A 145 -12.13 8.84 -8.82
CA ARG A 145 -13.10 8.67 -7.72
C ARG A 145 -12.74 9.31 -6.39
N ARG A 146 -13.79 9.98 -5.91
CA ARG A 146 -13.92 10.83 -4.74
C ARG A 146 -15.04 10.14 -3.95
N CYS A 147 -14.78 9.51 -2.82
CA CYS A 147 -15.83 8.90 -1.99
C CYS A 147 -15.81 9.40 -0.54
N HIS A 148 -17.02 9.59 -0.02
CA HIS A 148 -17.39 10.13 1.30
C HIS A 148 -17.40 9.03 2.38
N SER A 149 -16.82 9.40 3.54
CA SER A 149 -16.98 9.05 4.97
C SER A 149 -17.77 7.83 5.51
N GLY A 150 -17.20 7.17 6.54
CA GLY A 150 -17.93 6.28 7.47
C GLY A 150 -17.15 5.41 8.51
N VAL A 151 -16.32 6.04 9.37
CA VAL A 151 -15.80 5.78 10.76
C VAL A 151 -16.06 4.44 11.55
N HIS A 152 -15.01 3.85 12.21
CA HIS A 152 -14.82 3.69 13.70
C HIS A 152 -13.70 2.69 14.16
N SER A 153 -13.08 3.04 15.30
CA SER A 153 -11.75 2.74 15.92
C SER A 153 -11.65 1.41 16.75
N LEU A 154 -10.48 0.81 17.12
CA LEU A 154 -9.57 1.16 18.25
C LEU A 154 -8.29 0.26 18.34
N HIS A 155 -7.11 0.91 18.47
CA HIS A 155 -5.91 0.71 19.35
C HIS A 155 -5.13 -0.61 19.55
N ALA A 156 -3.82 -0.61 19.22
CA ALA A 156 -2.61 -0.61 20.12
C ALA A 156 -1.34 -1.31 19.52
N ALA A 157 -0.15 -0.72 19.73
CA ALA A 157 1.11 -0.88 18.97
C ALA A 157 2.27 -1.59 19.76
N PRO A 158 3.59 -1.53 19.38
CA PRO A 158 4.28 -1.24 18.10
C PRO A 158 5.48 -2.18 17.76
N GLN A 159 5.95 -2.19 16.50
CA GLN A 159 7.37 -2.25 16.10
C GLN A 159 7.54 -1.64 14.69
N ILE A 160 7.76 -0.32 14.60
CA ILE A 160 8.00 0.43 13.35
C ILE A 160 9.17 1.39 13.59
N THR A 161 10.14 1.42 12.69
CA THR A 161 11.29 2.31 12.78
C THR A 161 10.96 3.65 12.14
N ARG A 162 11.06 4.73 12.92
CA ARG A 162 10.86 6.12 12.51
C ARG A 162 12.02 6.58 11.62
N CYS A 163 11.74 7.20 10.48
CA CYS A 163 12.76 7.91 9.70
C CYS A 163 13.17 9.18 10.47
N GLN A 164 14.25 9.11 11.26
CA GLN A 164 14.80 10.27 11.96
C GLN A 164 15.52 11.17 10.97
N LYS A 165 15.09 12.43 10.94
CA LYS A 165 15.63 13.49 10.09
C LYS A 165 16.88 14.08 10.73
N THR A 166 18.00 13.37 10.72
CA THR A 166 19.32 13.99 10.98
C THR A 166 20.39 13.30 10.16
N GLY A 167 20.83 13.97 9.10
CA GLY A 167 22.09 13.63 8.47
C GLY A 167 23.22 13.84 9.48
N THR A 168 24.07 12.83 9.64
CA THR A 168 25.54 12.89 9.59
C THR A 168 26.03 11.45 9.85
N CYS A 169 26.75 10.88 8.87
CA CYS A 169 27.49 9.64 9.05
C CYS A 169 28.70 9.90 9.95
N ILE A 170 28.84 9.18 11.06
CA ILE A 170 30.14 8.91 11.67
C ILE A 170 30.17 7.44 12.10
N CYS A 171 31.09 6.68 11.50
CA CYS A 171 31.43 5.32 11.90
C CYS A 171 32.33 5.37 13.14
N LEU A 172 32.04 4.52 14.13
CA LEU A 172 33.03 3.95 15.04
C LEU A 172 32.87 2.43 15.03
#